data_AF-A0A1M4N8L9-F1
#
_entry.id   AF-A0A1M4N8L9-F1
#
_cell.length_a   1.000
_cell.length_b   1.000
_cell.length_c   1.000
_cell.angle_alpha   90.00
_cell.angle_beta   90.00
_cell.angle_gamma   90.00
#
_symmetry.space_group_name_H-M   'P 1'
#
loop_
_entity.id
_entity.type
_entity.pdbx_description
1 polymer ?
#
loop_
_entity_poly.entity_id
_entity_poly.type
_entity_poly.pdbx_seq_one_letter_code
_entity_poly.pdbx_strand_id
1 'polypeptide(L)'
;MVIQILYEYKNRTEYRLLKDFYDCQVAQMNSLQTGVLVLPGILLSKLNKQQLDLLSTWLEDNKNQLILTPSWTEMNLKEILHSSVDIRISRTDDNYEGIPIGFLIDTTVKDVVFQQNGKKFGIHYRKNTGTGLITVVTLPLLDYKMIQLEDKLKALFNSLLLAEDAKQGPLVETKDFILDDIHVYLIILTGACIDLSQHLSSIIHKYFGVLIDEETAKQGYQDLIANQYINENGLLSKGMTVVKERKLKSFINAVKQRGEKEDGWI
;
A
#
# COMPACT_ATOMS: atom_id res chain seq x y z
N MET A 1 -2.60 -8.03 -14.44
CA MET A 1 -1.19 -8.33 -14.10
C MET A 1 -1.18 -9.22 -12.87
N VAL A 2 -0.48 -10.35 -12.89
CA VAL A 2 -0.44 -11.29 -11.75
C VAL A 2 0.65 -10.86 -10.78
N ILE A 3 0.32 -10.72 -9.49
CA ILE A 3 1.30 -10.46 -8.42
C ILE A 3 1.50 -11.75 -7.64
N GLN A 4 2.75 -12.20 -7.54
CA GLN A 4 3.14 -13.48 -6.96
C GLN A 4 4.05 -13.28 -5.75
N ILE A 5 3.91 -14.19 -4.78
CA ILE A 5 4.82 -14.36 -3.64
C ILE A 5 5.24 -15.83 -3.55
N LEU A 6 6.46 -16.09 -3.08
CA LEU A 6 6.95 -17.46 -2.93
C LEU A 6 6.26 -18.18 -1.76
N TYR A 7 5.81 -19.41 -2.01
CA TYR A 7 5.13 -20.29 -1.05
C TYR A 7 5.90 -20.46 0.25
N GLU A 8 7.22 -20.67 0.16
CA GLU A 8 8.13 -20.84 1.29
C GLU A 8 8.07 -19.67 2.29
N TYR A 9 7.71 -18.48 1.81
CA TYR A 9 7.75 -17.25 2.59
C TYR A 9 6.37 -16.63 2.80
N LYS A 10 5.28 -17.29 2.39
CA LYS A 10 3.90 -16.75 2.35
C LYS A 10 3.35 -16.18 3.67
N ASN A 11 3.95 -16.56 4.79
CA ASN A 11 3.53 -16.20 6.16
C ASN A 11 4.26 -14.98 6.73
N ARG A 12 5.24 -14.41 6.00
CA ARG A 12 5.94 -13.19 6.39
C ARG A 12 4.97 -12.01 6.55
N THR A 13 5.29 -11.10 7.45
CA THR A 13 4.45 -9.94 7.78
C THR A 13 4.31 -8.99 6.60
N GLU A 14 5.37 -8.79 5.82
CA GLU A 14 5.36 -7.94 4.62
C GLU A 14 4.29 -8.40 3.61
N TYR A 15 4.11 -9.72 3.47
CA TYR A 15 3.11 -10.27 2.56
C TYR A 15 1.70 -10.27 3.12
N ARG A 16 1.51 -10.07 4.43
CA ARG A 16 0.17 -9.82 4.98
C ARG A 16 -0.32 -8.47 4.48
N LEU A 17 0.51 -7.44 4.58
CA LEU A 17 0.19 -6.10 4.07
C LEU A 17 0.01 -6.08 2.55
N LEU A 18 0.90 -6.76 1.81
CA LEU A 18 0.76 -6.87 0.35
C LEU A 18 -0.58 -7.52 -0.06
N LYS A 19 -1.06 -8.51 0.70
CA LYS A 19 -2.36 -9.15 0.47
C LYS A 19 -3.55 -8.27 0.81
N ASP A 20 -3.37 -7.29 1.70
CA ASP A 20 -4.38 -6.25 1.92
C ASP A 20 -4.41 -5.26 0.73
N PHE A 21 -3.31 -5.13 -0.02
CA PHE A 21 -3.23 -4.25 -1.19
C PHE A 21 -3.71 -4.92 -2.50
N TYR A 22 -3.38 -6.20 -2.69
CA TYR A 22 -3.63 -6.93 -3.94
C TYR A 22 -4.01 -8.39 -3.69
N ASP A 23 -4.74 -8.98 -4.63
CA ASP A 23 -4.93 -10.43 -4.69
C ASP A 23 -3.62 -11.11 -5.16
N CYS A 24 -2.88 -11.66 -4.19
CA CYS A 24 -1.56 -12.24 -4.42
C CYS A 24 -1.64 -13.74 -4.63
N GLN A 25 -1.07 -14.22 -5.73
CA GLN A 25 -0.89 -15.65 -5.97
C GLN A 25 0.32 -16.19 -5.21
N VAL A 26 0.16 -17.37 -4.62
CA VAL A 26 1.25 -18.07 -3.94
C VAL A 26 1.80 -19.13 -4.89
N ALA A 27 3.06 -18.98 -5.30
CA ALA A 27 3.71 -19.86 -6.26
C ALA A 27 4.99 -20.48 -5.69
N GLN A 28 5.42 -21.60 -6.28
CA GLN A 28 6.78 -22.11 -6.05
C GLN A 28 7.73 -21.48 -7.09
N MET A 29 9.03 -21.44 -6.81
CA MET A 29 10.02 -20.83 -7.71
C MET A 29 9.98 -21.44 -9.13
N ASN A 30 9.77 -22.75 -9.23
CA ASN A 30 9.69 -23.49 -10.48
C ASN A 30 8.32 -23.40 -11.18
N SER A 31 7.35 -22.69 -10.60
CA SER A 31 6.00 -22.53 -11.14
C SER A 31 5.56 -21.07 -11.24
N LEU A 32 6.54 -20.14 -11.24
CA LEU A 32 6.29 -18.72 -11.45
C LEU A 32 5.66 -18.49 -12.82
N GLN A 33 4.52 -17.81 -12.83
CA GLN A 33 3.84 -17.36 -14.04
C GLN A 33 4.42 -16.03 -14.54
N THR A 34 4.09 -15.64 -15.76
CA THR A 34 4.41 -14.30 -16.25
C THR A 34 3.71 -13.22 -15.41
N GLY A 35 4.46 -12.23 -14.92
CA GLY A 35 3.94 -11.13 -14.12
C GLY A 35 4.95 -10.56 -13.13
N VAL A 36 4.46 -10.17 -11.94
CA VAL A 36 5.27 -9.55 -10.89
C VAL A 36 5.57 -10.56 -9.79
N LEU A 37 6.84 -10.68 -9.40
CA LEU A 37 7.26 -11.38 -8.20
C LEU A 37 7.71 -10.35 -7.16
N VAL A 38 7.10 -10.37 -5.98
CA VAL A 38 7.50 -9.50 -4.86
C VAL A 38 8.31 -10.30 -3.87
N LEU A 39 9.51 -9.82 -3.54
CA LEU A 39 10.46 -10.52 -2.67
C LEU A 39 11.18 -9.55 -1.72
N PRO A 40 11.08 -9.70 -0.40
CA PRO A 40 11.92 -8.97 0.54
C PRO A 40 13.40 -9.23 0.29
N GLY A 41 14.20 -8.16 0.25
CA GLY A 41 15.61 -8.19 -0.13
C GLY A 41 16.46 -9.21 0.61
N ILE A 42 16.25 -9.37 1.93
CA ILE A 42 16.95 -10.36 2.77
C ILE A 42 16.72 -11.81 2.33
N LEU A 43 15.67 -12.09 1.56
CA LEU A 43 15.38 -13.44 1.09
C LEU A 43 16.23 -13.82 -0.13
N LEU A 44 16.78 -12.85 -0.86
CA LEU A 44 17.69 -13.14 -1.97
C LEU A 44 18.90 -13.96 -1.51
N SER A 45 19.47 -13.63 -0.34
CA SER A 45 20.61 -14.37 0.22
C SER A 45 20.24 -15.75 0.78
N LYS A 46 18.94 -16.06 0.87
CA LYS A 46 18.43 -17.37 1.30
C LYS A 46 18.12 -18.30 0.14
N LEU A 47 18.05 -17.77 -1.09
CA LEU A 47 17.85 -18.58 -2.27
C LEU A 47 19.13 -19.38 -2.56
N ASN A 48 18.98 -20.68 -2.77
CA ASN A 48 20.08 -21.50 -3.23
C ASN A 48 20.40 -21.25 -4.71
N LYS A 49 21.53 -21.78 -5.20
CA LYS A 49 21.96 -21.58 -6.59
C LYS A 49 20.89 -21.99 -7.61
N GLN A 50 20.23 -23.13 -7.41
CA GLN A 50 19.17 -23.60 -8.31
C GLN A 50 17.96 -22.64 -8.34
N GLN A 51 17.56 -22.10 -7.19
CA GLN A 51 16.48 -21.11 -7.10
C GLN A 51 16.86 -19.79 -7.78
N LEU A 52 18.13 -19.36 -7.65
CA LEU A 52 18.65 -18.18 -8.35
C LEU A 52 18.71 -18.39 -9.87
N ASP A 53 19.10 -19.58 -10.33
CA ASP A 53 19.11 -19.94 -11.76
C ASP A 53 17.68 -19.92 -12.35
N LEU A 54 16.70 -20.43 -11.61
CA LEU A 54 15.28 -20.38 -11.99
C LEU A 54 14.77 -18.93 -12.04
N LEU A 55 15.09 -18.11 -11.03
CA LEU A 55 14.72 -16.70 -11.00
C LEU A 55 15.35 -15.93 -12.18
N SER A 56 16.62 -16.19 -12.47
CA SER A 56 17.32 -15.59 -13.61
C SER A 56 16.66 -15.97 -14.92
N THR A 57 16.30 -17.24 -15.10
CA THR A 57 15.57 -17.73 -16.29
C THR A 57 14.20 -17.06 -16.41
N TRP A 58 13.46 -16.96 -15.31
CA TRP A 58 12.16 -16.26 -15.30
C TRP A 58 12.31 -14.78 -15.68
N LEU A 59 13.39 -14.11 -15.26
CA LEU A 59 13.70 -12.72 -15.62
C LEU A 59 14.15 -12.54 -17.08
N GLU A 60 14.30 -13.59 -17.89
CA GLU A 60 14.58 -13.44 -19.32
C GLU A 60 13.38 -12.94 -20.13
N ASP A 61 12.16 -13.11 -19.62
CA ASP A 61 10.94 -12.58 -20.23
C ASP A 61 10.73 -11.09 -19.88
N ASN A 62 10.62 -10.23 -20.90
CA ASN A 62 10.46 -8.78 -20.72
C ASN A 62 9.17 -8.36 -20.00
N LYS A 63 8.17 -9.23 -19.97
CA LYS A 63 6.90 -9.02 -19.28
C LYS A 63 6.97 -9.26 -17.78
N ASN A 64 8.08 -9.82 -17.32
CA ASN A 64 8.30 -10.12 -15.92
C ASN A 64 8.92 -8.94 -15.17
N GLN A 65 8.54 -8.83 -13.91
CA GLN A 65 9.09 -7.84 -12.99
C GLN A 65 9.37 -8.47 -11.63
N LEU A 66 10.61 -8.37 -11.17
CA LEU A 66 10.99 -8.66 -9.80
C LEU A 66 11.02 -7.36 -8.99
N ILE A 67 10.20 -7.25 -7.96
CA ILE A 67 10.22 -6.13 -7.00
C ILE A 67 10.87 -6.60 -5.71
N LEU A 68 12.04 -6.02 -5.42
CA LEU A 68 12.81 -6.27 -4.21
C LEU A 68 12.46 -5.22 -3.15
N THR A 69 11.67 -5.63 -2.17
CA THR A 69 11.18 -4.76 -1.09
C THR A 69 12.12 -4.75 0.11
N PRO A 70 11.99 -3.80 1.06
CA PRO A 70 12.83 -3.79 2.26
C PRO A 70 12.62 -4.98 3.19
N SER A 71 13.38 -4.94 4.29
CA SER A 71 14.10 -6.05 4.92
C SER A 71 15.46 -6.24 4.26
N TRP A 72 16.34 -5.25 4.38
CA TRP A 72 17.70 -5.29 3.83
C TRP A 72 18.75 -5.59 4.91
N THR A 73 19.87 -6.13 4.47
CA THR A 73 21.18 -6.03 5.13
C THR A 73 22.13 -5.37 4.16
N GLU A 74 23.25 -4.86 4.64
CA GLU A 74 24.26 -4.29 3.74
C GLU A 74 24.78 -5.37 2.78
N MET A 75 24.65 -5.12 1.49
CA MET A 75 25.00 -6.08 0.45
C MET A 75 25.15 -5.42 -0.92
N ASN A 76 25.87 -6.09 -1.83
CA ASN A 76 25.89 -5.74 -3.24
C ASN A 76 25.08 -6.77 -4.03
N LEU A 77 24.05 -6.32 -4.74
CA LEU A 77 23.19 -7.22 -5.52
C LEU A 77 23.87 -7.72 -6.81
N LYS A 78 25.04 -7.16 -7.17
CA LYS A 78 25.74 -7.48 -8.42
C LYS A 78 26.01 -8.96 -8.62
N GLU A 79 26.51 -9.62 -7.58
CA GLU A 79 26.86 -11.04 -7.65
C GLU A 79 25.61 -11.93 -7.70
N ILE A 80 24.53 -11.53 -7.02
CA ILE A 80 23.30 -12.32 -6.90
C ILE A 80 22.44 -12.22 -8.17
N LEU A 81 22.35 -11.02 -8.74
CA LEU A 81 21.51 -10.73 -9.92
C LEU A 81 22.32 -10.76 -11.23
N HIS A 82 23.62 -11.04 -11.14
CA HIS A 82 24.57 -10.96 -12.27
C HIS A 82 24.43 -9.64 -13.05
N SER A 83 24.35 -8.52 -12.33
CA SER A 83 24.16 -7.20 -12.93
C SER A 83 25.46 -6.67 -13.54
N SER A 84 25.33 -5.84 -14.59
CA SER A 84 26.48 -5.19 -15.23
C SER A 84 27.06 -4.05 -14.40
N VAL A 85 26.28 -3.52 -13.46
CA VAL A 85 26.63 -2.40 -12.57
C VAL A 85 26.52 -2.80 -11.11
N ASP A 86 27.26 -2.10 -10.23
CA ASP A 86 27.10 -2.25 -8.79
C ASP A 86 25.76 -1.68 -8.33
N ILE A 87 25.06 -2.44 -7.49
CA ILE A 87 23.83 -2.01 -6.80
C ILE A 87 24.05 -2.32 -5.33
N ARG A 88 24.63 -1.36 -4.60
CA ARG A 88 25.00 -1.53 -3.19
C ARG A 88 23.91 -0.97 -2.30
N ILE A 89 23.48 -1.77 -1.33
CA ILE A 89 22.54 -1.39 -0.29
C ILE A 89 23.37 -1.07 0.96
N SER A 90 23.29 0.18 1.41
CA SER A 90 24.11 0.71 2.51
C SER A 90 23.20 1.26 3.61
N ARG A 91 23.58 1.17 4.88
CA ARG A 91 22.78 1.74 5.98
C ARG A 91 22.69 3.25 5.89
N THR A 92 21.55 3.80 6.32
CA THR A 92 21.35 5.23 6.48
C THR A 92 20.28 5.50 7.55
N ASP A 93 20.29 6.70 8.13
CA ASP A 93 19.27 7.17 9.07
C ASP A 93 18.54 8.37 8.46
N ASP A 94 18.08 8.21 7.21
CA ASP A 94 17.48 9.28 6.42
C ASP A 94 15.95 9.24 6.46
N ASN A 95 15.34 10.21 5.78
CA ASN A 95 13.90 10.35 5.67
C ASN A 95 13.52 10.64 4.21
N TYR A 96 12.43 10.04 3.74
CA TYR A 96 11.83 10.36 2.45
C TYR A 96 10.41 10.87 2.68
N GLU A 97 10.19 12.17 2.46
CA GLU A 97 8.87 12.82 2.61
C GLU A 97 8.12 12.42 3.90
N GLY A 98 8.81 12.45 5.04
CA GLY A 98 8.27 12.07 6.35
C GLY A 98 8.41 10.59 6.70
N ILE A 99 8.82 9.72 5.77
CA ILE A 99 9.00 8.26 5.99
C ILE A 99 10.44 7.97 6.44
N PRO A 100 10.67 7.39 7.63
CA PRO A 100 12.01 6.95 8.05
C PRO A 100 12.56 5.84 7.14
N ILE A 101 13.81 5.96 6.73
CA ILE A 101 14.50 4.99 5.86
C ILE A 101 15.79 4.50 6.52
N GLY A 102 15.95 3.16 6.59
CA GLY A 102 17.14 2.51 7.14
C GLY A 102 18.25 2.18 6.13
N PHE A 103 17.98 2.29 4.83
CA PHE A 103 18.92 1.91 3.76
C PHE A 103 18.82 2.81 2.52
N LEU A 104 19.94 3.04 1.84
CA LEU A 104 20.02 3.72 0.55
C LEU A 104 20.60 2.81 -0.54
N ILE A 105 20.47 3.22 -1.80
CA ILE A 105 20.97 2.50 -2.97
C ILE A 105 22.12 3.29 -3.61
N ASP A 106 23.34 2.79 -3.51
CA ASP A 106 24.51 3.32 -4.19
C ASP A 106 24.71 2.61 -5.52
N THR A 107 24.47 3.32 -6.63
CA THR A 107 24.52 2.74 -7.98
C THR A 107 24.64 3.78 -9.09
N THR A 108 25.20 3.37 -10.22
CA THR A 108 25.26 4.16 -11.47
C THR A 108 24.04 3.99 -12.37
N VAL A 109 23.06 3.17 -11.98
CA VAL A 109 21.78 3.04 -12.70
C VAL A 109 21.11 4.41 -12.83
N LYS A 110 20.67 4.73 -14.06
CA LYS A 110 20.07 6.02 -14.44
C LYS A 110 18.55 6.06 -14.20
N ASP A 111 17.89 4.92 -14.28
CA ASP A 111 16.44 4.82 -14.08
C ASP A 111 16.15 4.74 -12.57
N VAL A 112 15.88 5.91 -12.00
CA VAL A 112 15.66 6.11 -10.57
C VAL A 112 14.20 6.46 -10.33
N VAL A 113 13.56 5.71 -9.45
CA VAL A 113 12.12 5.83 -9.17
C VAL A 113 11.85 6.63 -7.91
N PHE A 114 12.70 6.47 -6.89
CA PHE A 114 12.61 7.25 -5.66
C PHE A 114 13.96 7.89 -5.36
N GLN A 115 13.97 9.21 -5.28
CA GLN A 115 15.16 10.01 -4.99
C GLN A 115 14.80 11.23 -4.15
N GLN A 116 15.61 11.53 -3.14
CA GLN A 116 15.52 12.77 -2.38
C GLN A 116 16.94 13.25 -2.03
N ASN A 117 17.21 14.55 -2.17
CA ASN A 117 18.51 15.15 -1.83
C ASN A 117 19.72 14.44 -2.47
N GLY A 118 19.56 13.95 -3.70
CA GLY A 118 20.59 13.21 -4.44
C GLY A 118 20.81 11.75 -3.99
N LYS A 119 20.09 11.28 -2.97
CA LYS A 119 20.13 9.89 -2.49
C LYS A 119 19.02 9.07 -3.13
N LYS A 120 19.37 7.86 -3.56
CA LYS A 120 18.45 6.94 -4.26
C LYS A 120 17.88 5.93 -3.27
N PHE A 121 16.58 5.73 -3.37
CA PHE A 121 15.84 4.79 -2.53
C PHE A 121 14.96 3.83 -3.34
N GLY A 122 14.90 4.03 -4.66
CA GLY A 122 14.19 3.16 -5.59
C GLY A 122 14.83 3.26 -6.96
N ILE A 123 15.16 2.13 -7.58
CA ILE A 123 15.68 2.09 -8.95
C ILE A 123 15.00 1.01 -9.78
N HIS A 124 15.02 1.20 -11.09
CA HIS A 124 14.67 0.23 -12.10
C HIS A 124 15.92 -0.20 -12.84
N TYR A 125 16.10 -1.51 -12.97
CA TYR A 125 17.27 -2.11 -13.60
C TYR A 125 16.86 -3.23 -14.54
N ARG A 126 17.39 -3.21 -15.76
CA ARG A 126 17.31 -4.34 -16.70
C ARG A 126 18.73 -4.77 -17.06
N LYS A 127 18.95 -6.07 -17.12
CA LYS A 127 20.26 -6.64 -17.47
C LYS A 127 20.63 -6.32 -18.92
N ASN A 128 19.66 -6.41 -19.83
CA ASN A 128 19.81 -6.02 -21.22
C ASN A 128 18.44 -5.60 -21.81
N THR A 129 18.45 -5.18 -23.07
CA THR A 129 17.23 -4.93 -23.84
C THR A 129 16.51 -6.26 -24.05
N GLY A 130 15.30 -6.40 -23.48
CA GLY A 130 14.47 -7.59 -23.65
C GLY A 130 14.41 -8.53 -22.45
N THR A 131 15.18 -8.31 -21.37
CA THR A 131 14.95 -9.00 -20.08
C THR A 131 13.88 -8.30 -19.25
N GLY A 132 13.27 -9.03 -18.33
CA GLY A 132 12.38 -8.54 -17.27
C GLY A 132 13.01 -7.44 -16.40
N LEU A 133 12.13 -6.70 -15.72
CA LEU A 133 12.52 -5.57 -14.90
C LEU A 133 12.89 -6.03 -13.50
N ILE A 134 13.96 -5.48 -12.95
CA ILE A 134 14.30 -5.59 -11.53
C ILE A 134 14.10 -4.22 -10.90
N THR A 135 13.15 -4.12 -9.98
CA THR A 135 12.92 -2.96 -9.15
C THR A 135 13.56 -3.19 -7.79
N VAL A 136 14.46 -2.31 -7.38
CA VAL A 136 15.10 -2.35 -6.04
C VAL A 136 14.60 -1.16 -5.25
N VAL A 137 13.98 -1.38 -4.10
CA VAL A 137 13.45 -0.31 -3.24
C VAL A 137 13.85 -0.47 -1.78
N THR A 138 14.25 0.64 -1.15
CA THR A 138 14.59 0.71 0.28
C THR A 138 13.54 1.45 1.12
N LEU A 139 12.54 2.10 0.50
CA LEU A 139 11.39 2.65 1.21
C LEU A 139 10.58 1.52 1.84
N PRO A 140 10.17 1.63 3.13
CA PRO A 140 9.43 0.60 3.88
C PRO A 140 7.96 0.42 3.42
N LEU A 141 7.76 0.18 2.12
CA LEU A 141 6.44 0.12 1.47
C LEU A 141 5.54 -0.99 2.02
N LEU A 142 6.14 -2.04 2.59
CA LEU A 142 5.43 -3.19 3.16
C LEU A 142 5.71 -3.36 4.67
N ASP A 143 6.11 -2.29 5.37
CA ASP A 143 6.36 -2.34 6.82
C ASP A 143 5.08 -2.07 7.62
N TYR A 144 4.63 -3.10 8.35
CA TYR A 144 3.45 -3.01 9.21
C TYR A 144 3.58 -1.96 10.33
N LYS A 145 4.81 -1.56 10.69
CA LYS A 145 5.05 -0.50 11.69
C LYS A 145 4.65 0.90 11.19
N MET A 146 4.44 1.03 9.87
CA MET A 146 4.04 2.26 9.20
C MET A 146 2.57 2.21 8.75
N ILE A 147 1.73 1.43 9.43
CA ILE A 147 0.31 1.24 9.07
C ILE A 147 -0.49 2.56 9.04
N GLN A 148 -0.11 3.55 9.83
CA GLN A 148 -0.70 4.90 9.77
C GLN A 148 -0.44 5.64 8.44
N LEU A 149 0.51 5.15 7.63
CA LEU A 149 0.84 5.67 6.30
C LEU A 149 0.39 4.73 5.18
N GLU A 150 -0.50 3.77 5.46
CA GLU A 150 -0.87 2.69 4.55
C GLU A 150 -1.25 3.18 3.14
N ASP A 151 -2.12 4.19 3.04
CA ASP A 151 -2.54 4.75 1.76
C ASP A 151 -1.38 5.36 0.97
N LYS A 152 -0.48 6.08 1.66
CA LYS A 152 0.73 6.65 1.05
C LYS A 152 1.67 5.54 0.58
N LEU A 153 1.88 4.50 1.38
CA LEU A 153 2.76 3.39 1.02
C LEU A 153 2.19 2.56 -0.12
N LYS A 154 0.87 2.35 -0.16
CA LYS A 154 0.18 1.69 -1.26
C LYS A 154 0.29 2.49 -2.56
N ALA A 155 0.13 3.81 -2.51
CA ALA A 155 0.33 4.67 -3.67
C ALA A 155 1.77 4.59 -4.22
N LEU A 156 2.77 4.63 -3.33
CA LEU A 156 4.18 4.45 -3.69
C LEU A 156 4.47 3.04 -4.22
N PHE A 157 3.82 2.00 -3.69
CA PHE A 157 3.97 0.65 -4.24
C PHE A 157 3.35 0.53 -5.63
N ASN A 158 2.16 1.12 -5.85
CA ASN A 158 1.49 1.15 -7.15
C ASN A 158 2.37 1.80 -8.21
N SER A 159 3.13 2.85 -7.88
CA SER A 159 4.01 3.52 -8.85
C SER A 159 5.19 2.64 -9.30
N LEU A 160 5.46 1.51 -8.61
CA LEU A 160 6.46 0.54 -9.04
C LEU A 160 5.95 -0.41 -10.13
N LEU A 161 4.63 -0.60 -10.22
CA LEU A 161 4.01 -1.57 -11.12
C LEU A 161 3.97 -1.00 -12.56
N LEU A 162 4.78 -1.54 -13.47
CA LEU A 162 4.74 -1.14 -14.87
C LEU A 162 3.67 -1.94 -15.63
N ALA A 163 2.62 -1.27 -16.11
CA ALA A 163 1.71 -1.85 -17.08
C ALA A 163 2.35 -1.82 -18.48
N GLU A 164 2.46 -2.98 -19.16
CA GLU A 164 2.56 -3.02 -20.64
C GLU A 164 1.37 -2.22 -21.18
N ASP A 165 1.59 -1.17 -22.00
CA ASP A 165 0.70 -0.51 -22.97
C ASP A 165 -0.84 -0.73 -22.85
N ALA A 166 -1.37 -0.86 -21.64
CA ALA A 166 -2.70 -0.47 -21.33
C ALA A 166 -2.58 1.03 -21.44
N LYS A 167 -3.10 1.57 -22.55
CA LYS A 167 -3.64 2.91 -22.58
C LYS A 167 -3.99 3.25 -21.15
N GLN A 168 -3.28 4.21 -20.58
CA GLN A 168 -3.98 5.15 -19.74
C GLN A 168 -5.13 5.60 -20.65
N GLY A 169 -6.27 4.89 -20.56
CA GLY A 169 -7.55 5.55 -20.66
C GLY A 169 -7.32 6.80 -19.85
N PRO A 170 -7.55 7.97 -20.48
CA PRO A 170 -7.01 9.24 -20.03
C PRO A 170 -7.09 9.24 -18.52
N LEU A 171 -6.04 9.67 -17.81
CA LEU A 171 -6.15 10.11 -16.44
C LEU A 171 -7.50 10.80 -16.36
N VAL A 172 -8.51 10.07 -15.90
CA VAL A 172 -9.78 10.67 -15.66
C VAL A 172 -9.34 11.31 -14.37
N GLU A 173 -9.07 12.61 -14.45
CA GLU A 173 -9.58 13.49 -13.43
C GLU A 173 -11.10 13.24 -13.35
N THR A 174 -11.49 12.04 -12.91
CA THR A 174 -12.63 11.95 -12.05
C THR A 174 -12.11 12.69 -10.84
N LYS A 175 -12.80 13.78 -10.51
CA LYS A 175 -12.87 14.22 -9.13
C LYS A 175 -13.43 13.05 -8.32
N ASP A 176 -12.65 11.98 -8.14
CA ASP A 176 -13.01 10.87 -7.28
C ASP A 176 -12.75 11.40 -5.89
N PHE A 177 -13.85 11.78 -5.26
CA PHE A 177 -13.92 12.20 -3.88
C PHE A 177 -13.12 11.25 -2.98
N ILE A 178 -12.08 11.78 -2.35
CA ILE A 178 -11.18 11.04 -1.47
C ILE A 178 -11.76 11.08 -0.05
N LEU A 179 -11.98 9.90 0.53
CA LEU A 179 -12.43 9.78 1.91
C LEU A 179 -11.28 10.05 2.88
N ASP A 180 -11.42 11.08 3.71
CA ASP A 180 -10.51 11.40 4.79
C ASP A 180 -11.08 10.88 6.13
N ASP A 181 -10.44 11.22 7.23
CA ASP A 181 -10.85 10.74 8.56
C ASP A 181 -12.24 11.23 8.97
N ILE A 182 -12.63 12.44 8.55
CA ILE A 182 -13.94 13.03 8.82
C ILE A 182 -15.02 12.20 8.12
N HIS A 183 -14.77 11.86 6.87
CA HIS A 183 -15.64 10.98 6.09
C HIS A 183 -15.79 9.59 6.76
N VAL A 184 -14.70 9.04 7.30
CA VAL A 184 -14.74 7.75 8.01
C VAL A 184 -15.56 7.84 9.30
N TYR A 185 -15.38 8.88 10.11
CA TYR A 185 -16.16 9.07 11.33
C TYR A 185 -17.66 9.16 11.04
N LEU A 186 -18.03 9.92 10.01
CA LEU A 186 -19.42 10.08 9.59
C LEU A 186 -20.01 8.78 9.03
N ILE A 187 -19.23 7.97 8.30
CA ILE A 187 -19.65 6.62 7.86
C ILE A 187 -19.89 5.70 9.06
N ILE A 188 -19.02 5.72 10.07
CA ILE A 188 -19.20 4.91 11.29
C ILE A 188 -20.47 5.33 12.04
N LEU A 189 -20.68 6.64 12.24
CA LEU A 189 -21.87 7.17 12.92
C LEU A 189 -23.15 6.85 12.15
N THR A 190 -23.14 7.00 10.82
CA THR A 190 -24.26 6.65 9.95
C THR A 190 -24.57 5.15 10.01
N GLY A 191 -23.54 4.29 9.95
CA GLY A 191 -23.69 2.84 10.08
C GLY A 191 -24.16 2.41 11.48
N ALA A 192 -23.93 3.25 12.48
CA ALA A 192 -24.42 3.11 13.84
C ALA A 192 -25.84 3.66 14.04
N CYS A 193 -26.46 4.23 13.01
CA CYS A 193 -27.77 4.87 13.07
C CYS A 193 -27.83 6.05 14.06
N ILE A 194 -26.72 6.77 14.25
CA ILE A 194 -26.70 8.01 15.03
C ILE A 194 -27.33 9.12 14.19
N ASP A 195 -28.19 9.94 14.80
CA ASP A 195 -28.77 11.12 14.15
C ASP A 195 -27.67 12.16 13.90
N LEU A 196 -27.47 12.50 12.62
CA LEU A 196 -26.47 13.44 12.13
C LEU A 196 -27.10 14.75 11.61
N SER A 197 -28.38 14.99 11.89
CA SER A 197 -29.13 16.14 11.38
C SER A 197 -28.58 17.48 11.87
N GLN A 198 -27.98 17.53 13.08
CA GLN A 198 -27.44 18.76 13.68
C GLN A 198 -26.23 18.46 14.58
N HIS A 199 -25.40 19.49 14.81
CA HIS A 199 -24.27 19.47 15.76
C HIS A 199 -23.20 18.41 15.48
N LEU A 200 -22.80 18.28 14.21
CA LEU A 200 -21.86 17.25 13.75
C LEU A 200 -20.52 17.29 14.46
N SER A 201 -19.98 18.48 14.73
CA SER A 201 -18.74 18.66 15.48
C SER A 201 -18.84 18.07 16.89
N SER A 202 -19.95 18.36 17.59
CA SER A 202 -20.19 17.86 18.94
C SER A 202 -20.37 16.33 18.96
N ILE A 203 -21.06 15.77 17.96
CA ILE A 203 -21.25 14.33 17.82
C ILE A 203 -19.91 13.64 17.56
N ILE A 204 -19.10 14.14 16.63
CA ILE A 204 -17.78 13.56 16.35
C ILE A 204 -16.90 13.63 17.59
N HIS A 205 -16.89 14.77 18.30
CA HIS A 205 -16.15 14.89 19.55
C HIS A 205 -16.63 13.91 20.62
N LYS A 206 -17.95 13.76 20.79
CA LYS A 206 -18.55 12.81 21.75
C LYS A 206 -18.07 11.38 21.51
N TYR A 207 -18.14 10.90 20.27
CA TYR A 207 -17.86 9.50 19.96
C TYR A 207 -16.37 9.20 19.75
N PHE A 208 -15.60 10.14 19.23
CA PHE A 208 -14.20 9.91 18.82
C PHE A 208 -13.18 10.79 19.57
N GLY A 209 -13.60 11.77 20.37
CA GLY A 209 -12.72 12.66 21.11
C GLY A 209 -11.98 13.68 20.23
N VAL A 210 -12.34 13.77 18.95
CA VAL A 210 -11.68 14.64 17.97
C VAL A 210 -12.36 16.00 17.92
N LEU A 211 -11.58 17.07 17.91
CA LEU A 211 -12.08 18.44 17.71
C LEU A 211 -12.03 18.77 16.23
N ILE A 212 -13.21 19.00 15.64
CA ILE A 212 -13.40 19.41 14.25
C ILE A 212 -14.35 20.60 14.28
N ASP A 213 -14.15 21.64 13.48
CA ASP A 213 -15.11 22.72 13.39
C ASP A 213 -16.41 22.28 12.68
N GLU A 214 -17.52 22.95 12.99
CA GLU A 214 -18.85 22.56 12.50
C GLU A 214 -18.99 22.71 10.98
N GLU A 215 -18.29 23.67 10.36
CA GLU A 215 -18.36 23.87 8.91
C GLU A 215 -17.66 22.73 8.16
N THR A 216 -16.46 22.35 8.61
CA THR A 216 -15.71 21.22 8.05
C THR A 216 -16.48 19.90 8.22
N ALA A 217 -17.10 19.67 9.39
CA ALA A 217 -17.90 18.46 9.62
C ALA A 217 -19.15 18.41 8.71
N LYS A 218 -19.82 19.55 8.49
CA LYS A 218 -20.94 19.67 7.55
C LYS A 218 -20.52 19.45 6.12
N GLN A 219 -19.37 20.00 5.71
CA GLN A 219 -18.84 19.80 4.37
C GLN A 219 -18.58 18.31 4.12
N GLY A 220 -17.92 17.60 5.04
CA GLY A 220 -17.67 16.17 4.89
C GLY A 220 -18.95 15.32 4.85
N TYR A 221 -19.99 15.72 5.59
CA TYR A 221 -21.29 15.06 5.52
C TYR A 221 -21.99 15.28 4.17
N GLN A 222 -21.97 16.51 3.66
CA GLN A 222 -22.51 16.84 2.34
C GLN A 222 -21.75 16.12 1.23
N ASP A 223 -20.42 16.01 1.35
CA ASP A 223 -19.62 15.33 0.35
C ASP A 223 -19.94 13.82 0.30
N LEU A 224 -20.19 13.18 1.45
CA LEU A 224 -20.63 11.78 1.51
C LEU A 224 -22.00 11.55 0.85
N ILE A 225 -22.93 12.50 0.99
CA ILE A 225 -24.24 12.46 0.32
C ILE A 225 -24.06 12.65 -1.18
N ALA A 226 -23.34 13.69 -1.59
CA ALA A 226 -23.10 14.04 -2.98
C ALA A 226 -22.41 12.90 -3.76
N ASN A 227 -21.54 12.15 -3.08
CA ASN A 227 -20.79 11.04 -3.67
C ASN A 227 -21.44 9.66 -3.44
N GLN A 228 -22.66 9.62 -2.89
CA GLN A 228 -23.50 8.42 -2.71
C GLN A 228 -22.90 7.37 -1.76
N TYR A 229 -22.19 7.81 -0.73
CA TYR A 229 -21.74 6.92 0.36
C TYR A 229 -22.82 6.71 1.41
N ILE A 230 -23.62 7.75 1.66
CA ILE A 230 -24.71 7.77 2.65
C ILE A 230 -25.95 8.46 2.08
N ASN A 231 -27.10 8.21 2.69
CA ASN A 231 -28.33 8.99 2.51
C ASN A 231 -29.07 9.12 3.85
N GLU A 232 -30.26 9.72 3.80
CA GLU A 232 -31.18 9.87 4.94
C GLU A 232 -31.58 8.54 5.62
N ASN A 233 -31.46 7.41 4.90
CA ASN A 233 -31.80 6.08 5.39
C ASN A 233 -30.57 5.27 5.83
N GLY A 234 -29.36 5.85 5.82
CA GLY A 234 -28.13 5.23 6.29
C GLY A 234 -27.08 4.99 5.20
N LEU A 235 -26.31 3.91 5.35
CA LEU A 235 -25.21 3.59 4.43
C LEU A 235 -25.73 3.06 3.08
N LEU A 236 -25.21 3.63 2.00
CA LEU A 236 -25.42 3.11 0.65
C LEU A 236 -24.36 2.06 0.29
N SER A 237 -24.46 1.43 -0.87
CA SER A 237 -23.54 0.37 -1.32
C SER A 237 -22.06 0.77 -1.24
N LYS A 238 -21.73 2.01 -1.65
CA LYS A 238 -20.36 2.56 -1.50
C LYS A 238 -19.92 2.68 -0.05
N GLY A 239 -20.77 3.19 0.84
CA GLY A 239 -20.50 3.26 2.28
C GLY A 239 -20.33 1.87 2.91
N MET A 240 -21.16 0.90 2.50
CA MET A 240 -21.03 -0.49 2.96
C MET A 240 -19.73 -1.15 2.48
N THR A 241 -19.29 -0.84 1.25
CA THR A 241 -17.98 -1.27 0.74
C THR A 241 -16.85 -0.72 1.60
N VAL A 242 -16.88 0.58 1.94
CA VAL A 242 -15.89 1.19 2.85
C VAL A 242 -15.88 0.49 4.21
N VAL A 243 -17.05 0.20 4.78
CA VAL A 243 -17.16 -0.53 6.05
C VAL A 243 -16.53 -1.91 5.98
N LYS A 244 -16.71 -2.62 4.86
CA LYS A 244 -16.14 -3.96 4.63
C LYS A 244 -14.63 -3.90 4.43
N GLU A 245 -14.16 -3.03 3.55
CA GLU A 245 -12.74 -2.89 3.18
C GLU A 245 -11.90 -2.38 4.35
N ARG A 246 -12.37 -1.34 5.04
CA ARG A 246 -11.69 -0.76 6.21
C ARG A 246 -12.03 -1.47 7.53
N LYS A 247 -12.72 -2.61 7.48
CA LYS A 247 -13.09 -3.45 8.65
C LYS A 247 -13.77 -2.66 9.78
N LEU A 248 -14.60 -1.67 9.46
CA LEU A 248 -15.21 -0.72 10.41
C LEU A 248 -16.36 -1.31 11.24
N LYS A 249 -16.76 -2.56 10.99
CA LYS A 249 -17.91 -3.20 11.64
C LYS A 249 -17.79 -3.25 13.17
N SER A 250 -16.60 -3.48 13.70
CA SER A 250 -16.35 -3.46 15.15
C SER A 250 -16.54 -2.07 15.75
N PHE A 251 -16.11 -1.01 15.05
CA PHE A 251 -16.27 0.38 15.47
C PHE A 251 -17.73 0.81 15.45
N ILE A 252 -18.46 0.46 14.39
CA ILE A 252 -19.91 0.69 14.30
C ILE A 252 -20.63 0.03 15.48
N ASN A 253 -20.30 -1.23 15.79
CA ASN A 253 -20.90 -1.94 16.93
C ASN A 253 -20.55 -1.28 18.27
N ALA A 254 -19.33 -0.77 18.44
CA ALA A 254 -18.93 -0.05 19.65
C ALA A 254 -19.70 1.27 19.82
N VAL A 255 -19.91 2.01 18.72
CA VAL A 255 -20.73 3.23 18.71
C VAL A 255 -22.19 2.92 19.04
N LYS A 256 -22.77 1.86 18.45
CA LYS A 256 -24.13 1.38 18.78
C LYS A 256 -24.28 1.07 20.26
N GLN A 257 -23.37 0.28 20.82
CA GLN A 257 -23.38 -0.06 22.25
C GLN A 257 -23.20 1.16 23.16
N ARG A 258 -22.47 2.18 22.72
CA ARG A 258 -22.30 3.42 23.47
C ARG A 258 -23.55 4.30 23.42
N GLY A 259 -24.24 4.37 22.28
CA GLY A 259 -25.55 5.02 22.16
C GLY A 259 -26.61 4.34 23.02
N GLU A 260 -26.70 3.00 22.96
CA GLU A 260 -27.67 2.20 23.72
C GLU A 260 -27.50 2.31 25.25
N LYS A 261 -26.27 2.53 25.73
CA LYS A 261 -25.99 2.71 27.17
C LYS A 261 -26.37 4.08 27.72
N GLU A 262 -26.46 5.10 26.87
CA GLU A 262 -26.88 6.45 27.28
C GLU A 262 -28.41 6.59 27.30
N ASP A 263 -29.14 5.89 26.42
CA ASP A 263 -30.61 5.81 26.47
C ASP A 263 -31.14 4.86 27.57
N GLY A 264 -30.25 4.07 28.18
CA GLY A 264 -30.54 3.12 29.25
C GLY A 264 -30.28 3.63 30.67
N TRP A 265 -29.92 4.91 30.85
CA TRP A 265 -29.88 5.59 32.14
C TRP A 265 -30.72 6.86 32.07
N ILE A 266 -32.03 6.68 32.28
CA ILE A 266 -32.90 7.62 32.98
C ILE A 266 -33.24 6.97 34.32
#